data_AF-W2SEZ0-F1
#
_entry.id   AF-W2SEZ0-F1
#
_cell.length_a   1.000
_cell.length_b   1.000
_cell.length_c   1.000
_cell.angle_alpha   90.00
_cell.angle_beta   90.00
_cell.angle_gamma   90.00
#
_symmetry.space_group_name_H-M   'P 1'
#
loop_
_entity.id
_entity.type
_entity.pdbx_description
1 polymer ?
#
loop_
_entity_poly.entity_id
_entity_poly.type
_entity_poly.pdbx_seq_one_letter_code
_entity_poly.pdbx_strand_id
1 'polypeptide(L)'
;MGQFTSSHNKKEAKSTGAPTSAESEHASLARLRRDQYLARYAEIMRKKGYLPEIFLVHETFSSQFIDEDGDVAHEFYTEQKSADGHLRRLHRVLNNLRPKGKEQYAIPRLSPDAPVVMWEVEQQC
;
A
#
# COMPACT_ATOMS: atom_id res chain seq x y z
N MET A 1 -12.21 21.20 35.81
CA MET A 1 -10.93 21.91 35.66
C MET A 1 -9.82 20.93 35.99
N GLY A 2 -9.34 20.18 35.00
CA GLY A 2 -8.24 19.21 35.16
C GLY A 2 -7.31 19.37 33.97
N GLN A 3 -6.07 19.77 34.23
CA GLN A 3 -5.08 20.12 33.22
C GLN A 3 -4.46 18.83 32.65
N PHE A 4 -4.56 18.65 31.34
CA PHE A 4 -3.77 17.65 30.60
C PHE A 4 -2.47 18.33 30.16
N THR A 5 -1.33 17.92 30.71
CA THR A 5 -0.01 18.30 30.20
C THR A 5 0.37 17.37 29.05
N SER A 6 0.49 17.94 27.86
CA SER A 6 1.00 17.29 26.65
C SER A 6 2.53 17.30 26.67
N SER A 7 3.16 16.14 26.87
CA SER A 7 4.60 15.97 26.68
C SER A 7 4.88 15.71 25.20
N HIS A 8 5.27 16.76 24.48
CA HIS A 8 5.86 16.66 23.14
C HIS A 8 7.25 16.02 23.25
N ASN A 9 7.41 14.80 22.74
CA ASN A 9 8.73 14.19 22.58
C ASN A 9 9.30 14.61 21.21
N LYS A 10 10.30 15.48 21.26
CA LYS A 10 11.04 16.03 20.12
C LYS A 10 11.91 14.91 19.52
N LYS A 11 11.44 14.26 18.45
CA LYS A 11 12.31 13.41 17.63
C LYS A 11 13.13 14.27 16.69
N GLU A 12 14.42 14.02 16.74
CA GLU A 12 15.51 14.73 16.08
C GLU A 12 15.34 14.73 14.55
N ALA A 13 15.65 15.87 13.95
CA ALA A 13 15.69 16.05 12.51
C ALA A 13 16.85 15.23 11.94
N LYS A 14 16.52 14.14 11.24
CA LYS A 14 17.44 13.44 10.35
C LYS A 14 17.80 14.40 9.22
N SER A 15 19.08 14.77 9.13
CA SER A 15 19.63 15.58 8.04
C SER A 15 19.46 14.86 6.71
N THR A 16 18.48 15.27 5.93
CA THR A 16 18.36 14.91 4.51
C THR A 16 19.44 15.68 3.75
N GLY A 17 20.55 15.00 3.44
CA GLY A 17 21.55 15.51 2.50
C GLY A 17 20.89 15.77 1.14
N ALA A 18 21.20 16.92 0.54
CA ALA A 18 20.74 17.25 -0.80
C ALA A 18 21.22 16.19 -1.80
N PRO A 19 20.38 15.75 -2.77
CA PRO A 19 20.81 14.79 -3.78
C PRO A 19 21.95 15.39 -4.60
N THR A 20 22.97 14.58 -4.87
CA THR A 20 24.09 14.99 -5.73
C THR A 20 23.61 15.24 -7.16
N SER A 21 24.26 16.14 -7.91
CA SER A 21 23.84 16.51 -9.28
C SER A 21 23.75 15.31 -10.24
N ALA A 22 24.57 14.28 -10.02
CA ALA A 22 24.51 13.04 -10.79
C ALA A 22 23.24 12.22 -10.49
N GLU A 23 22.81 12.14 -9.22
CA GLU A 23 21.58 11.43 -8.82
C GLU A 23 20.32 12.13 -9.36
N SER A 24 20.32 13.47 -9.40
CA SER A 24 19.20 14.24 -9.92
C SER A 24 19.08 14.12 -11.46
N GLU A 25 20.19 14.10 -12.19
CA GLU A 25 20.20 13.85 -13.63
C GLU A 25 19.76 12.43 -13.97
N HIS A 26 20.23 11.42 -13.22
CA HIS A 26 19.82 10.03 -13.42
C HIS A 26 18.33 9.82 -13.17
N ALA A 27 17.79 10.43 -12.11
CA ALA A 27 16.36 10.41 -11.82
C ALA A 27 15.54 11.11 -12.91
N SER A 28 16.05 12.21 -13.47
CA SER A 28 15.40 12.95 -14.55
C SER A 28 15.34 12.16 -15.85
N LEU A 29 16.45 11.51 -16.23
CA LEU A 29 16.47 10.62 -17.40
C LEU A 29 15.56 9.40 -17.21
N ALA A 30 15.50 8.84 -16.00
CA ALA A 30 14.59 7.74 -15.69
C ALA A 30 13.11 8.15 -15.82
N ARG A 31 12.76 9.35 -15.33
CA ARG A 31 11.41 9.93 -15.51
C ARG A 31 11.08 10.15 -16.98
N LEU A 32 11.99 10.76 -17.75
CA LEU A 32 11.77 11.02 -19.18
C LEU A 32 11.54 9.72 -19.97
N ARG A 33 12.33 8.67 -19.69
CA ARG A 33 12.13 7.34 -20.30
C ARG A 33 10.78 6.74 -19.92
N ARG A 34 10.38 6.87 -18.65
CA ARG A 34 9.08 6.41 -18.17
C ARG A 34 7.95 7.13 -18.89
N ASP A 35 7.99 8.45 -18.99
CA ASP A 35 6.93 9.26 -19.62
C ASP A 35 6.79 8.94 -21.12
N GLN A 36 7.91 8.78 -21.83
CA GLN A 36 7.90 8.33 -23.22
C GLN A 36 7.27 6.93 -23.38
N TYR A 37 7.56 6.03 -22.45
CA TYR A 37 6.99 4.69 -22.43
C TYR A 37 5.47 4.75 -22.21
N LEU A 38 5.01 5.50 -21.21
CA LEU A 38 3.58 5.73 -20.94
C LEU A 38 2.84 6.29 -22.17
N ALA A 39 3.39 7.31 -22.82
CA ALA A 39 2.76 7.96 -23.97
C ALA A 39 2.49 6.97 -25.11
N ARG A 40 3.43 6.05 -25.38
CA ARG A 40 3.24 4.99 -26.38
C ARG A 40 2.09 4.05 -26.00
N TYR A 41 1.94 3.69 -24.74
CA TYR A 41 0.83 2.83 -24.30
C TYR A 41 -0.50 3.55 -24.34
N ALA A 42 -0.55 4.83 -23.94
CA ALA A 42 -1.75 5.64 -24.06
C ALA A 42 -2.24 5.69 -25.52
N GLU A 43 -1.32 5.83 -26.48
CA GLU A 43 -1.65 5.77 -27.91
C GLU A 43 -2.21 4.40 -28.34
N ILE A 44 -1.61 3.30 -27.89
CA ILE A 44 -2.10 1.94 -28.16
C ILE A 44 -3.50 1.73 -27.58
N MET A 45 -3.73 2.15 -26.34
CA MET A 45 -5.03 2.06 -25.67
C MET A 45 -6.09 2.87 -26.42
N ARG A 46 -5.78 4.11 -26.83
CA ARG A 46 -6.70 4.95 -27.61
C ARG A 46 -7.03 4.37 -28.99
N LYS A 47 -6.03 3.81 -29.69
CA LYS A 47 -6.21 3.32 -31.06
C LYS A 47 -6.83 1.93 -31.14
N LYS A 48 -6.46 1.03 -30.23
CA LYS A 48 -6.81 -0.39 -30.30
C LYS A 48 -7.75 -0.86 -29.20
N GLY A 49 -7.92 -0.09 -28.13
CA GLY A 49 -8.77 -0.47 -26.99
C GLY A 49 -8.23 -1.61 -26.12
N TYR A 50 -6.97 -2.03 -26.32
CA TYR A 50 -6.36 -3.09 -25.51
C TYR A 50 -5.57 -2.50 -24.33
N LEU A 51 -5.82 -3.01 -23.13
CA LEU A 51 -5.01 -2.74 -21.95
C LEU A 51 -3.71 -3.57 -21.99
N PRO A 52 -2.53 -2.95 -21.98
CA PRO A 52 -1.25 -3.66 -21.95
C PRO A 52 -1.07 -4.49 -20.68
N GLU A 53 -0.52 -5.69 -20.82
CA GLU A 53 -0.29 -6.64 -19.72
C GLU A 53 0.65 -6.10 -18.64
N ILE A 54 1.54 -5.16 -18.97
CA ILE A 54 2.43 -4.53 -17.99
C ILE A 54 1.70 -3.78 -16.87
N PHE A 55 0.43 -3.40 -17.09
CA PHE A 55 -0.39 -2.79 -16.05
C PHE A 55 -1.18 -3.80 -15.22
N LEU A 56 -1.09 -5.10 -15.54
CA LEU A 56 -1.80 -6.15 -14.84
C LEU A 56 -0.91 -6.78 -13.75
N VAL A 57 -1.49 -6.87 -12.55
CA VAL A 57 -0.92 -7.49 -11.37
C VAL A 57 -1.59 -8.84 -11.15
N HIS A 58 -0.77 -9.88 -11.06
CA HIS A 58 -1.21 -11.27 -10.93
C HIS A 58 -1.10 -11.79 -9.50
N GLU A 59 -0.25 -11.16 -8.68
CA GLU A 59 -0.04 -11.52 -7.28
C GLU A 59 0.13 -10.26 -6.41
N THR A 60 -0.27 -10.36 -5.15
CA THR A 60 0.01 -9.34 -4.13
C THR A 60 0.51 -9.97 -2.86
N PHE A 61 1.19 -9.19 -2.02
CA PHE A 61 1.36 -9.56 -0.62
C PHE A 61 0.02 -9.41 0.10
N SER A 62 -0.40 -10.46 0.80
CA SER A 62 -1.59 -10.46 1.63
C SER A 62 -1.31 -9.75 2.95
N SER A 63 -2.28 -8.99 3.44
CA SER A 63 -2.29 -8.42 4.79
C SER A 63 -2.84 -9.40 5.84
N GLN A 64 -3.14 -10.64 5.43
CA GLN A 64 -3.65 -11.69 6.30
C GLN A 64 -2.52 -12.44 7.01
N PHE A 65 -2.86 -12.95 8.19
CA PHE A 65 -2.03 -13.78 9.01
C PHE A 65 -2.72 -15.10 9.30
N ILE A 66 -1.90 -16.11 9.60
CA ILE A 66 -2.29 -17.46 9.98
C ILE A 66 -1.89 -17.65 11.44
N ASP A 67 -2.82 -18.04 12.30
CA ASP A 67 -2.52 -18.33 13.71
C ASP A 67 -1.99 -19.76 13.93
N GLU A 68 -1.92 -20.18 15.19
CA GLU A 68 -1.44 -21.50 15.60
C GLU A 68 -2.39 -22.63 15.17
N ASP A 69 -3.69 -22.34 15.10
CA ASP A 69 -4.74 -23.29 14.73
C ASP A 69 -4.94 -23.38 13.20
N GLY A 70 -4.35 -22.43 12.46
CA GLY A 70 -4.42 -22.38 11.00
C GLY A 70 -5.54 -21.47 10.47
N ASP A 71 -6.19 -20.72 11.35
CA ASP A 71 -7.20 -19.74 10.96
C ASP A 71 -6.54 -18.56 10.25
N VAL A 72 -7.25 -17.99 9.27
CA VAL A 72 -6.75 -16.90 8.42
C VAL A 72 -7.57 -15.64 8.65
N ALA A 73 -6.93 -14.58 9.14
CA ALA A 73 -7.57 -13.30 9.38
C ALA A 73 -6.61 -12.12 9.20
N HIS A 74 -7.15 -10.92 9.08
CA HIS A 74 -6.33 -9.69 9.09
C HIS A 74 -5.86 -9.35 10.51
N GLU A 75 -6.65 -9.69 11.52
CA GLU A 75 -6.39 -9.40 12.92
C GLU A 75 -6.97 -10.52 13.79
N PHE A 76 -6.25 -10.88 14.86
CA PHE A 76 -6.66 -11.89 15.82
C PHE A 76 -6.88 -11.23 17.18
N TYR A 77 -7.88 -11.71 17.93
CA TYR A 77 -8.22 -11.19 19.24
C TYR A 77 -8.43 -12.33 20.23
N THR A 78 -7.90 -12.19 21.43
CA THR A 78 -8.11 -13.13 22.55
C THR A 78 -8.85 -12.46 23.68
N GLU A 79 -9.75 -13.20 24.29
CA GLU A 79 -10.50 -12.73 25.46
C GLU A 79 -9.65 -12.89 26.73
N GLN A 80 -9.31 -11.77 27.36
CA GLN A 80 -8.59 -11.76 28.62
C GLN A 80 -9.57 -11.52 29.78
N LYS A 81 -9.51 -12.36 30.81
CA LYS A 81 -10.22 -12.11 32.07
C LYS A 81 -9.52 -10.96 32.79
N SER A 82 -10.25 -9.88 33.08
CA SER A 82 -9.75 -8.86 33.99
C SER A 82 -9.58 -9.48 35.38
N ALA A 83 -8.43 -9.27 36.01
CA ALA A 83 -8.09 -9.81 37.32
C ALA A 83 -9.12 -9.44 38.40
N ASP A 84 -9.80 -8.30 38.23
CA ASP A 84 -10.72 -7.71 39.20
C ASP A 84 -12.20 -8.10 38.99
N GLY A 85 -12.48 -9.25 38.35
CA GLY A 85 -13.85 -9.74 38.15
C GLY A 85 -14.72 -8.92 37.18
N HIS A 86 -14.13 -7.93 36.51
CA HIS A 86 -14.82 -7.11 35.51
C HIS A 86 -15.00 -7.81 34.16
N LEU A 87 -15.87 -7.22 33.33
CA LEU A 87 -16.21 -7.64 31.97
C LEU A 87 -14.98 -8.05 31.16
N ARG A 88 -15.07 -9.21 30.54
CA ARG A 88 -14.03 -9.78 29.69
C ARG A 88 -13.78 -8.85 28.50
N ARG A 89 -12.51 -8.55 28.22
CA ARG A 89 -12.10 -7.66 27.12
C ARG A 89 -11.34 -8.43 26.07
N LEU A 90 -11.57 -8.06 24.81
CA LEU A 90 -10.79 -8.58 23.69
C LEU A 90 -9.51 -7.78 23.55
N HIS A 91 -8.39 -8.48 23.48
CA HIS A 91 -7.07 -7.92 23.24
C HIS A 91 -6.55 -8.43 21.91
N ARG A 92 -6.02 -7.51 21.09
CA ARG A 92 -5.41 -7.86 19.82
C ARG A 92 -4.16 -8.71 20.04
N VAL A 93 -4.07 -9.85 19.37
CA VAL A 93 -2.91 -10.74 19.34
C VAL A 93 -1.99 -10.31 18.21
N LEU A 94 -0.71 -10.20 18.51
CA LEU A 94 0.36 -9.90 17.55
C LEU A 94 1.46 -10.97 17.52
N ASN A 95 1.45 -11.89 18.49
CA ASN A 95 2.50 -12.89 18.66
C ASN A 95 2.13 -14.18 17.94
N ASN A 96 3.15 -14.95 17.52
CA ASN A 96 3.02 -16.27 16.89
C ASN A 96 2.15 -16.33 15.62
N LEU A 97 1.81 -15.18 15.04
CA LEU A 97 1.11 -15.08 13.77
C LEU A 97 2.10 -15.21 12.61
N ARG A 98 1.81 -16.11 11.67
CA ARG A 98 2.59 -16.26 10.44
C ARG A 98 1.95 -15.45 9.33
N PRO A 99 2.70 -14.63 8.57
CA PRO A 99 2.13 -13.95 7.42
C PRO A 99 1.68 -14.97 6.37
N LYS A 100 0.49 -14.79 5.78
CA LYS A 100 -0.01 -15.66 4.71
C LYS A 100 0.91 -15.63 3.47
N GLY A 101 1.60 -14.51 3.26
CA GLY A 101 2.56 -14.34 2.17
C GLY A 101 1.91 -13.80 0.90
N LYS A 102 2.37 -14.29 -0.26
CA LYS A 102 1.84 -13.87 -1.56
C LYS A 102 0.55 -14.60 -1.89
N GLU A 103 -0.41 -13.88 -2.44
CA GLU A 103 -1.69 -14.39 -2.90
C GLU A 103 -1.84 -14.11 -4.38
N GLN A 104 -2.10 -15.16 -5.16
CA GLN A 104 -2.38 -15.04 -6.58
C GLN A 104 -3.84 -14.66 -6.79
N TYR A 105 -4.07 -13.73 -7.72
CA TYR A 105 -5.41 -13.38 -8.13
C TYR A 105 -5.93 -14.36 -9.17
N ALA A 106 -7.16 -14.83 -9.00
CA ALA A 106 -7.84 -15.64 -10.01
C ALA A 106 -8.05 -14.87 -11.32
N ILE A 107 -8.23 -13.54 -11.22
CA ILE A 107 -8.36 -12.62 -12.35
C ILE A 107 -7.31 -11.51 -12.14
N PRO A 108 -6.41 -11.26 -13.11
CA PRO A 108 -5.41 -10.21 -12.99
C PRO A 108 -6.05 -8.84 -12.73
N ARG A 109 -5.45 -8.06 -11.83
CA ARG A 109 -5.98 -6.76 -11.41
C ARG A 109 -5.17 -5.64 -12.03
N LEU A 110 -5.76 -4.46 -12.21
CA LEU A 110 -5.01 -3.28 -12.62
C LEU A 110 -4.05 -2.84 -11.49
N SER A 111 -2.82 -2.49 -11.84
CA SER A 111 -1.88 -1.88 -10.91
C SER A 111 -2.46 -0.58 -10.35
N PRO A 112 -2.40 -0.35 -9.03
CA PRO A 112 -2.92 0.89 -8.44
C PRO A 112 -2.14 2.13 -8.92
N ASP A 113 -0.88 1.95 -9.29
CA ASP A 113 -0.01 3.01 -9.81
C ASP A 113 -0.02 3.05 -11.35
N ALA A 114 -0.99 2.40 -12.00
CA ALA A 114 -1.16 2.47 -13.44
C ALA A 114 -1.51 3.91 -13.84
N PRO A 115 -0.70 4.56 -14.68
CA PRO A 115 -0.88 5.95 -15.07
C PRO A 115 -1.88 6.07 -16.22
N VAL A 116 -3.04 5.42 -16.06
CA VAL A 116 -4.07 5.30 -17.08
C VAL A 116 -5.35 5.93 -16.55
N VAL A 117 -5.86 6.91 -17.28
CA VAL A 117 -7.19 7.46 -17.03
C VAL A 117 -8.21 6.48 -17.61
N MET A 118 -8.93 5.79 -16.73
CA MET A 118 -9.94 4.79 -17.14
C MET A 118 -11.25 5.44 -17.60
N TRP A 119 -11.56 6.62 -17.05
CA TRP A 119 -12.77 7.37 -17.37
C TRP A 119 -12.52 8.86 -17.11
N GLU A 120 -12.95 9.70 -18.04
CA GLU A 120 -12.98 11.15 -17.91
C GLU A 120 -14.36 11.67 -18.31
N VAL A 121 -14.81 12.75 -17.66
CA VAL A 121 -16.07 13.42 -18.01
C VAL A 121 -15.71 14.71 -18.72
N GLU A 122 -16.14 14.86 -19.97
CA GLU A 122 -16.03 16.13 -20.67
C GLU A 122 -17.06 17.12 -20.09
N GLN A 123 -16.56 18.19 -19.48
CA GLN A 123 -17.41 19.31 -19.05
C GLN A 123 -17.83 20.07 -20.30
N GLN A 124 -19.10 19.94 -20.69
CA GLN A 124 -19.69 20.78 -21.73
C GLN A 124 -19.80 22.21 -21.19
N CYS A 125 -19.05 23.14 -21.79
CA CYS A 125 -19.22 24.58 -21.62
C CYS A 125 -20.02 25.14 -22.81
#